data_AF-A0A0F9D3F7-F1
#
_entry.id   AF-A0A0F9D3F7-F1
#
_cell.length_a   1.000
_cell.length_b   1.000
_cell.length_c   1.000
_cell.angle_alpha   90.00
_cell.angle_beta   90.00
_cell.angle_gamma   90.00
#
_symmetry.space_group_name_H-M   'P 1'
#
loop_
_entity.id
_entity.type
_entity.pdbx_description
1 polymer ?
#
loop_
_entity_poly.entity_id
_entity_poly.type
_entity_poly.pdbx_seq_one_letter_code
_entity_poly.pdbx_strand_id
1 'polypeptide(L)'
;MITIDFDQKTGRFRISSPIEYVGLARAMPSRRWDAKRRVWLAPAIMRNVEYIREHYKGAKITSKAKTAIMEVSKLKEVRHMRKPFPKSYSHNVPPFGHQQTAYDSLFGLRACALFMEMRTGKTKVVIDMCSQYFIDDEIVGALVVCPMSVR
;
A
#
# COMPACT_ATOMS: atom_id res chain seq x y z
N MET A 1 27.79 -2.78 -14.89
CA MET A 1 26.88 -3.70 -14.17
C MET A 1 25.78 -2.91 -13.47
N ILE A 2 24.54 -3.38 -13.51
CA ILE A 2 23.42 -2.71 -12.80
C ILE A 2 23.47 -3.08 -11.31
N THR A 3 23.32 -2.09 -10.44
CA THR A 3 23.27 -2.28 -8.98
C THR A 3 21.97 -1.72 -8.42
N ILE A 4 21.30 -2.50 -7.57
CA ILE A 4 20.05 -2.13 -6.90
C ILE A 4 20.27 -2.18 -5.40
N ASP A 5 20.12 -1.03 -4.75
CA ASP A 5 20.16 -0.85 -3.31
C ASP A 5 18.82 -0.32 -2.80
N PHE A 6 18.57 -0.39 -1.49
CA PHE A 6 17.34 0.09 -0.87
C PHE A 6 17.64 1.04 0.28
N ASP A 7 17.04 2.23 0.18
CA ASP A 7 17.11 3.25 1.21
C ASP A 7 15.90 3.13 2.14
N GLN A 8 16.14 2.55 3.33
CA GLN A 8 15.11 2.36 4.35
C GLN A 8 14.52 3.68 4.85
N LYS A 9 15.28 4.79 4.86
CA LYS A 9 14.77 6.09 5.34
C LYS A 9 13.73 6.69 4.40
N THR A 10 13.92 6.48 3.09
CA THR A 10 13.04 7.08 2.08
C THR A 10 12.06 6.09 1.46
N GLY A 11 12.19 4.79 1.75
CA GLY A 11 11.35 3.74 1.18
C GLY A 11 11.57 3.56 -0.33
N ARG A 12 12.76 3.89 -0.84
CA ARG A 12 13.05 3.91 -2.27
C ARG A 12 14.22 3.00 -2.62
N PHE A 13 14.08 2.27 -3.72
CA PHE A 13 15.18 1.62 -4.41
C PHE A 13 16.08 2.66 -5.09
N ARG A 14 17.38 2.46 -4.97
CA ARG A 14 18.42 3.21 -5.69
C ARG A 14 18.98 2.29 -6.76
N ILE A 15 18.82 2.70 -8.01
CA ILE A 15 19.21 1.92 -9.18
C ILE A 15 20.32 2.70 -9.87
N SER A 16 21.54 2.15 -9.82
CA SER A 16 22.67 2.65 -10.58
C SER A 16 22.88 1.74 -11.79
N SER A 17 22.82 2.34 -12.97
CA SER A 17 22.84 1.65 -14.25
C SER A 17 23.91 2.27 -15.15
N PRO A 18 24.72 1.46 -15.85
CA PRO A 18 25.53 1.91 -16.97
C PRO A 18 24.64 2.50 -18.08
N ILE A 19 25.26 3.28 -18.97
CA ILE A 19 24.55 4.01 -20.04
C ILE A 19 23.74 3.08 -20.96
N GLU A 20 24.26 1.89 -21.25
CA GLU A 20 23.63 0.86 -22.08
C GLU A 20 22.25 0.42 -21.54
N TYR A 21 22.10 0.40 -20.22
CA TYR A 21 20.89 -0.09 -19.56
C TYR A 21 20.00 1.04 -19.04
N VAL A 22 20.30 2.30 -19.36
CA VAL A 22 19.47 3.45 -18.98
C VAL A 22 18.04 3.32 -19.51
N GLY A 23 17.86 2.66 -20.67
CA GLY A 23 16.53 2.35 -21.21
C GLY A 23 15.65 1.57 -20.22
N LEU A 24 16.22 0.58 -19.51
CA LEU A 24 15.50 -0.20 -18.50
C LEU A 24 15.12 0.64 -17.29
N ALA A 25 16.01 1.53 -16.85
CA ALA A 25 15.68 2.45 -15.76
C ALA A 25 14.58 3.43 -16.20
N ARG A 26 14.65 3.94 -17.43
CA ARG A 26 13.64 4.85 -18.02
C ARG A 26 12.32 4.19 -18.35
N ALA A 27 12.22 2.87 -18.43
CA ALA A 27 10.96 2.17 -18.68
C ALA A 27 10.22 1.78 -17.38
N MET A 28 10.85 1.96 -16.22
CA MET A 28 10.24 1.62 -14.93
C MET A 28 8.97 2.47 -14.64
N PRO A 29 7.86 1.87 -14.15
CA PRO A 29 6.57 2.57 -14.02
C PRO A 29 6.60 3.85 -13.18
N SER A 30 7.20 3.80 -11.98
CA SER A 30 7.34 4.97 -11.11
C SER A 30 8.80 5.17 -10.74
N ARG A 31 9.37 6.29 -11.15
CA ARG A 31 10.81 6.58 -11.03
C ARG A 31 11.09 8.07 -10.98
N ARG A 32 12.22 8.45 -10.39
CA ARG A 32 12.75 9.81 -10.38
C ARG A 32 14.26 9.78 -10.53
N TRP A 33 14.81 10.63 -11.39
CA TRP A 33 16.26 10.81 -11.49
C TRP A 33 16.78 11.67 -10.34
N ASP A 34 17.84 11.22 -9.68
CA ASP A 34 18.61 11.99 -8.70
C ASP A 34 19.94 12.41 -9.35
N ALA A 35 20.01 13.66 -9.80
CA ALA A 35 21.18 14.20 -10.48
C ALA A 35 22.42 14.30 -9.59
N LYS A 36 22.26 14.50 -8.27
CA LYS A 36 23.39 14.64 -7.33
C LYS A 36 24.13 13.32 -7.19
N ARG A 37 23.36 12.23 -7.05
CA ARG A 37 23.91 10.88 -6.88
C ARG A 37 24.07 10.12 -8.20
N ARG A 38 23.55 10.67 -9.30
CA ARG A 38 23.50 10.06 -10.63
C ARG A 38 22.85 8.67 -10.60
N VAL A 39 21.74 8.55 -9.88
CA VAL A 39 20.99 7.29 -9.74
C VAL A 39 19.50 7.49 -9.99
N TRP A 40 18.83 6.41 -10.37
CA TRP A 40 17.38 6.37 -10.43
C TRP A 40 16.81 5.96 -9.08
N LEU A 41 15.84 6.71 -8.60
CA LEU A 41 15.07 6.43 -7.41
C LEU A 41 13.71 5.86 -7.80
N ALA A 42 13.34 4.72 -7.21
CA ALA A 42 12.05 4.09 -7.45
C ALA A 42 11.39 3.75 -6.12
N PRO A 43 10.13 4.15 -5.85
CA PRO A 43 9.46 3.77 -4.62
C PRO A 43 9.25 2.25 -4.55
N ALA A 44 9.24 1.70 -3.34
CA ALA A 44 8.96 0.28 -3.08
C ALA A 44 7.49 -0.06 -3.22
N ILE A 45 6.97 0.08 -4.45
CA ILE A 45 5.62 -0.30 -4.84
C ILE A 45 5.64 -1.60 -5.64
N MET A 46 4.49 -2.30 -5.66
CA MET A 46 4.35 -3.59 -6.34
C MET A 46 4.79 -3.55 -7.81
N ARG A 47 4.29 -2.57 -8.58
CA ARG A 47 4.61 -2.45 -10.01
C ARG A 47 6.12 -2.32 -10.27
N ASN A 48 6.84 -1.61 -9.39
CA ASN A 48 8.28 -1.47 -9.52
C ASN A 48 9.01 -2.76 -9.13
N VAL A 49 8.53 -3.47 -8.11
CA VAL A 49 9.10 -4.77 -7.71
C VAL A 49 8.90 -5.83 -8.79
N GLU A 50 7.71 -5.89 -9.40
CA GLU A 50 7.42 -6.77 -10.54
C GLU A 50 8.33 -6.44 -11.73
N TYR A 51 8.44 -5.15 -12.07
CA TYR A 51 9.36 -4.70 -13.13
C TYR A 51 10.83 -5.07 -12.85
N ILE A 52 11.29 -4.94 -11.60
CA ILE A 52 12.65 -5.34 -11.19
C ILE A 52 12.85 -6.85 -11.40
N ARG A 53 11.88 -7.68 -11.01
CA ARG A 53 11.96 -9.14 -11.16
C ARG A 53 11.99 -9.57 -12.63
N GLU A 54 11.21 -8.92 -13.48
CA GLU A 54 11.08 -9.28 -14.90
C GLU A 54 12.30 -8.84 -15.71
N HIS A 55 12.78 -7.62 -15.51
CA HIS A 55 13.75 -6.98 -16.40
C HIS A 55 15.19 -6.93 -15.85
N TYR A 56 15.42 -7.13 -14.54
CA TYR A 56 16.76 -7.01 -13.92
C TYR A 56 17.33 -8.36 -13.47
N LYS A 57 17.13 -9.43 -14.26
CA LYS A 57 17.56 -10.81 -13.93
C LYS A 57 19.07 -11.00 -13.70
N GLY A 58 19.91 -10.06 -14.16
CA GLY A 58 21.37 -10.08 -13.97
C GLY A 58 21.93 -8.95 -13.08
N ALA A 59 21.06 -8.19 -12.40
CA ALA A 59 21.52 -7.08 -11.57
C ALA A 59 22.08 -7.54 -10.22
N LYS A 60 23.07 -6.81 -9.70
CA LYS A 60 23.55 -7.02 -8.33
C LYS A 60 22.58 -6.37 -7.35
N ILE A 61 21.73 -7.20 -6.74
CA ILE A 61 20.74 -6.79 -5.74
C ILE A 61 21.33 -6.95 -4.33
N THR A 62 21.41 -5.85 -3.61
CA THR A 62 21.89 -5.81 -2.22
C THR A 62 20.93 -6.56 -1.28
N SER A 63 21.42 -7.12 -0.17
CA SER A 63 20.59 -7.81 0.83
C SER A 63 19.39 -6.98 1.29
N LYS A 64 19.61 -5.68 1.55
CA LYS A 64 18.55 -4.71 1.90
C LYS A 64 17.43 -4.63 0.86
N ALA A 65 17.80 -4.61 -0.43
CA ALA A 65 16.83 -4.55 -1.52
C ALA A 65 16.06 -5.87 -1.68
N LYS A 66 16.70 -7.02 -1.44
CA LYS A 66 16.00 -8.31 -1.40
C LYS A 66 14.95 -8.35 -0.30
N THR A 67 15.28 -7.88 0.90
CA THR A 67 14.33 -7.80 2.02
C THR A 67 13.12 -6.94 1.68
N ALA A 68 13.34 -5.73 1.12
CA ALA A 68 12.25 -4.85 0.70
C ALA A 68 11.37 -5.48 -0.40
N ILE A 69 11.95 -6.19 -1.36
CA ILE A 69 11.21 -6.93 -2.39
C ILE A 69 10.32 -8.03 -1.75
N MET A 70 10.85 -8.75 -0.76
CA MET A 70 10.09 -9.76 -0.03
C MET A 70 8.95 -9.13 0.78
N GLU A 71 9.19 -8.04 1.49
CA GLU A 71 8.17 -7.33 2.27
C GLU A 71 7.01 -6.86 1.39
N VAL A 72 7.31 -6.21 0.27
CA VAL A 72 6.27 -5.77 -0.69
C VAL A 72 5.49 -6.97 -1.25
N SER A 73 6.14 -8.10 -1.45
CA SER A 73 5.49 -9.33 -1.92
C SER A 73 4.57 -9.93 -0.86
N LYS A 74 4.99 -9.96 0.42
CA LYS A 74 4.15 -10.38 1.55
C LYS A 74 2.90 -9.51 1.66
N LEU A 75 3.00 -8.20 1.42
CA LEU A 75 1.83 -7.32 1.38
C LEU A 75 0.81 -7.71 0.28
N LYS A 76 1.26 -8.32 -0.83
CA LYS A 76 0.36 -8.86 -1.88
C LYS A 76 -0.48 -10.03 -1.37
N GLU A 77 0.15 -10.92 -0.60
CA GLU A 77 -0.48 -12.11 -0.03
C GLU A 77 -1.49 -11.70 1.03
N VAL A 78 -1.15 -10.75 1.91
CA VAL A 78 -2.08 -10.20 2.91
C VAL A 78 -3.32 -9.57 2.25
N ARG A 79 -3.17 -8.89 1.10
CA ARG A 79 -4.33 -8.34 0.36
C ARG A 79 -5.30 -9.41 -0.16
N HIS A 80 -4.85 -10.64 -0.35
CA HIS A 80 -5.72 -11.76 -0.73
C HIS A 80 -6.38 -12.42 0.48
N MET A 81 -5.78 -12.34 1.67
CA MET A 81 -6.38 -12.78 2.93
C MET A 81 -7.32 -11.72 3.52
N ARG A 82 -8.31 -11.26 2.74
CA ARG A 82 -9.35 -10.35 3.26
C ARG A 82 -10.24 -11.12 4.22
N LYS A 83 -10.39 -10.61 5.45
CA LYS A 83 -11.40 -11.10 6.41
C LYS A 83 -12.74 -10.53 5.94
N PRO A 84 -13.76 -11.36 5.65
CA PRO A 84 -15.09 -10.83 5.35
C PRO A 84 -15.60 -10.06 6.57
N PHE A 85 -16.41 -9.02 6.35
CA PHE A 85 -17.00 -8.29 7.46
C PHE A 85 -17.94 -9.24 8.25
N PRO A 86 -17.89 -9.25 9.60
CA PRO A 86 -18.68 -10.18 10.39
C PRO A 86 -20.18 -9.96 10.20
N LYS A 87 -20.88 -11.02 9.75
CA LYS A 87 -22.35 -10.98 9.58
C LYS A 87 -23.12 -10.83 10.89
N SER A 88 -22.47 -11.11 12.02
CA SER A 88 -23.02 -10.96 13.36
C SER A 88 -23.03 -9.50 13.85
N TYR A 89 -22.38 -8.57 13.14
CA TYR A 89 -22.38 -7.17 13.53
C TYR A 89 -23.78 -6.57 13.41
N SER A 90 -24.27 -6.00 14.51
CA SER A 90 -25.57 -5.34 14.54
C SER A 90 -25.42 -3.89 14.09
N HIS A 91 -25.85 -3.58 12.86
CA HIS A 91 -25.88 -2.21 12.39
C HIS A 91 -27.09 -1.48 12.97
N ASN A 92 -26.87 -0.29 13.56
CA ASN A 92 -27.96 0.59 14.00
C ASN A 92 -28.93 0.96 12.86
N VAL A 93 -28.40 1.10 11.65
CA VAL A 93 -29.17 1.34 10.41
C VAL A 93 -28.64 0.38 9.36
N PRO A 94 -29.51 -0.37 8.65
CA PRO A 94 -29.11 -1.28 7.59
C PRO A 94 -28.21 -0.58 6.55
N PRO A 95 -27.09 -1.18 6.16
CA PRO A 95 -26.18 -0.56 5.21
C PRO A 95 -26.74 -0.62 3.79
N PHE A 96 -26.43 0.41 3.00
CA PHE A 96 -26.67 0.39 1.56
C PHE A 96 -25.68 -0.56 0.85
N GLY A 97 -26.00 -1.01 -0.37
CA GLY A 97 -25.15 -1.95 -1.11
C GLY A 97 -23.71 -1.46 -1.31
N HIS A 98 -23.49 -0.16 -1.57
CA HIS A 98 -22.15 0.40 -1.69
C HIS A 98 -21.36 0.43 -0.37
N GLN A 99 -22.06 0.51 0.77
CA GLN A 99 -21.45 0.40 2.09
C GLN A 99 -21.07 -1.05 2.39
N GLN A 100 -21.92 -2.02 2.02
CA GLN A 100 -21.62 -3.44 2.13
C GLN A 100 -20.34 -3.81 1.35
N THR A 101 -20.24 -3.38 0.09
CA THR A 101 -19.04 -3.56 -0.72
C THR A 101 -17.80 -2.95 -0.06
N ALA A 102 -17.95 -1.80 0.62
CA ALA A 102 -16.84 -1.18 1.34
C ALA A 102 -16.39 -2.01 2.54
N TYR A 103 -17.32 -2.55 3.34
CA TYR A 103 -16.98 -3.44 4.46
C TYR A 103 -16.23 -4.67 3.97
N ASP A 104 -16.77 -5.38 2.97
CA ASP A 104 -16.19 -6.62 2.45
C ASP A 104 -14.83 -6.40 1.76
N SER A 105 -14.61 -5.20 1.22
CA SER A 105 -13.36 -4.87 0.54
C SER A 105 -12.25 -4.42 1.49
N LEU A 106 -12.60 -3.82 2.63
CA LEU A 106 -11.66 -3.10 3.48
C LEU A 106 -11.41 -3.76 4.83
N PHE A 107 -12.33 -4.57 5.32
CA PHE A 107 -12.18 -5.21 6.62
C PHE A 107 -10.97 -6.16 6.66
N GLY A 108 -10.23 -6.13 7.77
CA GLY A 108 -8.96 -6.85 7.94
C GLY A 108 -7.74 -6.19 7.28
N LEU A 109 -7.89 -5.09 6.52
CA LEU A 109 -6.74 -4.37 5.99
C LEU A 109 -6.08 -3.51 7.07
N ARG A 110 -4.76 -3.66 7.26
CA ARG A 110 -3.98 -2.83 8.21
C ARG A 110 -4.01 -1.34 7.89
N ALA A 111 -4.14 -0.98 6.62
CA ALA A 111 -4.24 0.40 6.15
C ALA A 111 -4.96 0.45 4.81
N CYS A 112 -5.94 1.33 4.70
CA CYS A 112 -6.71 1.53 3.47
C CYS A 112 -7.16 2.99 3.33
N ALA A 113 -7.56 3.35 2.12
CA ALA A 113 -8.15 4.65 1.83
C ALA A 113 -9.55 4.45 1.23
N LEU A 114 -10.54 5.14 1.78
CA LEU A 114 -11.95 5.04 1.39
C LEU A 114 -12.33 6.19 0.44
N PHE A 115 -12.15 5.97 -0.86
CA PHE A 115 -12.47 6.94 -1.92
C PHE A 115 -13.92 6.81 -2.42
N MET A 116 -14.89 6.79 -1.52
CA MET A 116 -16.31 6.83 -1.94
C MET A 116 -16.74 8.27 -2.24
N GLU A 117 -17.80 8.45 -3.03
CA GLU A 117 -18.41 9.75 -3.31
C GLU A 117 -18.91 10.46 -2.04
N MET A 118 -18.97 11.80 -2.05
CA MET A 118 -19.52 12.57 -0.93
C MET A 118 -20.98 12.14 -0.65
N ARG A 119 -21.40 12.20 0.62
CA ARG A 119 -22.76 11.81 1.08
C ARG A 119 -23.15 10.33 0.94
N THR A 120 -22.22 9.44 0.59
CA THR A 120 -22.46 7.97 0.54
C THR A 120 -22.33 7.24 1.88
N GLY A 121 -22.04 7.98 2.97
CA GLY A 121 -21.91 7.42 4.31
C GLY A 121 -20.52 6.85 4.66
N LYS A 122 -19.45 7.45 4.12
CA LYS A 122 -18.06 7.12 4.48
C LYS A 122 -17.82 7.06 5.99
N THR A 123 -18.34 8.04 6.72
CA THR A 123 -18.22 8.11 8.19
C THR A 123 -18.88 6.92 8.88
N LYS A 124 -20.08 6.51 8.42
CA LYS A 124 -20.76 5.31 8.94
C LYS A 124 -19.92 4.06 8.71
N VAL A 125 -19.36 3.91 7.51
CA VAL A 125 -18.51 2.76 7.17
C VAL A 125 -17.31 2.68 8.11
N VAL A 126 -16.63 3.81 8.36
CA VAL A 126 -15.48 3.87 9.26
C VAL A 126 -15.87 3.57 10.71
N ILE A 127 -16.96 4.15 11.21
CA ILE A 127 -17.46 3.91 12.57
C ILE A 127 -17.80 2.43 12.76
N ASP A 128 -18.55 1.82 11.83
CA ASP A 128 -18.94 0.42 11.95
C ASP A 128 -17.72 -0.52 11.94
N MET A 129 -16.69 -0.22 11.12
CA MET A 129 -15.43 -0.98 11.17
C MET A 129 -14.71 -0.82 12.50
N CYS A 130 -14.58 0.40 13.02
CA CYS A 130 -13.95 0.63 14.32
C CYS A 130 -14.72 -0.06 15.46
N SER A 131 -16.05 -0.01 15.44
CA SER A 131 -16.90 -0.71 16.40
C SER A 131 -16.68 -2.22 16.34
N GLN A 132 -16.59 -2.80 15.14
CA GLN A 132 -16.29 -4.22 15.02
C GLN A 132 -14.89 -4.56 15.54
N TYR A 133 -13.87 -3.76 15.24
CA TYR A 133 -12.53 -3.98 15.79
C TYR A 133 -12.48 -3.85 17.32
N PHE A 134 -13.33 -2.99 17.90
CA PHE A 134 -13.48 -2.87 19.35
C PHE A 134 -14.16 -4.09 19.95
N ILE A 135 -15.21 -4.62 19.30
CA ILE A 135 -15.89 -5.87 19.70
C ILE A 135 -14.94 -7.08 19.60
N ASP A 136 -14.06 -7.10 18.61
CA ASP A 136 -13.05 -8.15 18.41
C ASP A 136 -11.84 -7.98 19.36
N ASP A 137 -11.85 -7.03 20.29
CA ASP A 137 -10.73 -6.65 21.19
C ASP A 137 -9.42 -6.30 20.44
N GLU A 138 -9.49 -5.95 19.14
CA GLU A 138 -8.34 -5.55 18.32
C GLU A 138 -7.91 -4.10 18.59
N ILE A 139 -8.83 -3.25 19.05
CA ILE A 139 -8.55 -1.85 19.42
C ILE A 139 -9.27 -1.49 20.72
N VAL A 140 -8.68 -0.56 21.48
CA VAL A 140 -9.30 0.03 22.69
C VAL A 140 -9.90 1.41 22.44
N GLY A 141 -9.64 2.00 21.27
CA GLY A 141 -10.10 3.33 20.90
C GLY A 141 -9.61 3.74 19.52
N ALA A 142 -10.22 4.80 18.98
CA ALA A 142 -9.89 5.35 17.67
C ALA A 142 -9.65 6.86 17.78
N LEU A 143 -8.57 7.34 17.15
CA LEU A 143 -8.30 8.77 16.98
C LEU A 143 -8.78 9.21 15.59
N VAL A 144 -9.76 10.11 15.57
CA VAL A 144 -10.28 10.70 14.32
C VAL A 144 -9.72 12.11 14.19
N VAL A 145 -9.02 12.36 13.09
CA VAL A 145 -8.50 13.69 12.74
C VAL A 145 -9.27 14.20 11.54
N CYS A 146 -9.98 15.32 11.71
CA CYS A 146 -10.76 15.95 10.65
C CYS A 146 -10.61 17.49 10.69
N PRO A 147 -10.89 18.19 9.58
CA PRO A 147 -10.95 19.65 9.58
C PRO A 147 -12.05 20.17 10.52
N MET A 148 -11.84 21.35 11.13
CA MET A 148 -12.79 21.98 12.05
C MET A 148 -14.17 22.27 11.42
N SER A 149 -14.24 22.34 10.08
CA SER A 149 -15.47 22.64 9.34
C SER A 149 -16.50 21.50 9.31
N VAL A 150 -16.20 20.35 9.93
CA VAL A 150 -17.15 19.25 10.08
C VAL A 150 -18.10 19.62 11.24
N ARG A 151 -19.30 20.10 10.89
CA ARG A 151 -20.43 20.26 11.82
C ARG A 151 -21.28 19.00 11.88
#